data_AF-A0A1H8M9B3-F1
#
_entry.id   AF-A0A1H8M9B3-F1
#
_cell.length_a   1.000
_cell.length_b   1.000
_cell.length_c   1.000
_cell.angle_alpha   90.00
_cell.angle_beta   90.00
_cell.angle_gamma   90.00
#
_symmetry.space_group_name_H-M   'P 1'
#
loop_
_entity.id
_entity.type
_entity.pdbx_description
1 polymer ?
#
loop_
_entity_poly.entity_id
_entity_poly.type
_entity_poly.pdbx_seq_one_letter_code
_entity_poly.pdbx_strand_id
1 'polypeptide(L)'
;MPRRPNLSGTLPDIPFLRLFKRKFPFTILVIAGVGWVLVTNGVRIEDVFGPSPSPFNPLVHLSNQFFHASLDHYRGNMLVLVPFGIVLTLLTSDKHVLAVVVGADALASFVYHIGSGPVVGSSGIAFAIVGVLLVRTVGDAMQNASMEWLLAIMIGLFLPFFLVLFVVAVALHGAWVAHFGHLLAFCFGGMCEAAFVIVGHASDDRLVLSW
;
A
#
# COMPACT_ATOMS: atom_id res chain seq x y z
N MET A 1 -6.08 54.74 -4.43
CA MET A 1 -6.40 53.74 -3.38
C MET A 1 -5.10 53.19 -2.82
N PRO A 2 -4.89 53.13 -1.49
CA PRO A 2 -3.71 52.49 -0.91
C PRO A 2 -3.80 50.97 -1.12
N ARG A 3 -2.72 50.33 -1.62
CA ARG A 3 -2.62 48.87 -1.69
C ARG A 3 -2.58 48.31 -0.26
N ARG A 4 -3.46 47.35 0.04
CA ARG A 4 -3.36 46.57 1.28
C ARG A 4 -2.01 45.83 1.32
N PRO A 5 -1.32 45.79 2.47
CA PRO A 5 -0.12 44.98 2.62
C PRO A 5 -0.47 43.50 2.43
N ASN A 6 0.35 42.81 1.63
CA ASN A 6 0.22 41.37 1.42
C ASN A 6 0.66 40.66 2.71
N LEU A 7 -0.31 40.23 3.52
CA LEU A 7 -0.11 39.49 4.77
C LEU A 7 0.14 38.00 4.54
N SER A 8 0.40 37.54 3.30
CA SER A 8 0.91 36.19 3.07
C SER A 8 2.38 36.11 3.51
N GLY A 9 2.60 36.17 4.82
CA GLY A 9 3.86 35.74 5.43
C GLY A 9 4.02 34.26 5.12
N THR A 10 4.64 33.95 3.98
CA THR A 10 5.15 32.62 3.69
C THR A 10 6.16 32.33 4.78
N LEU A 11 5.78 31.46 5.72
CA LEU A 11 6.69 30.88 6.69
C LEU A 11 7.94 30.40 5.94
N PRO A 12 9.15 30.64 6.48
CA PRO A 12 10.37 30.21 5.82
C PRO A 12 10.29 28.70 5.53
N ASP A 13 10.53 28.33 4.27
CA ASP A 13 10.63 26.95 3.82
C ASP A 13 11.87 26.33 4.49
N ILE A 14 11.70 25.72 5.66
CA ILE A 14 12.79 25.00 6.35
C ILE A 14 12.95 23.65 5.66
N PRO A 15 14.04 23.38 4.92
CA PRO A 15 14.19 22.17 4.09
C PRO A 15 14.07 20.87 4.91
N PHE A 16 14.52 20.93 6.17
CA PHE A 16 14.41 19.83 7.12
C PHE A 16 12.96 19.42 7.40
N LEU A 17 12.04 20.38 7.60
CA LEU A 17 10.63 20.09 7.86
C LEU A 17 9.94 19.48 6.63
N ARG A 18 10.35 19.89 5.43
CA ARG A 18 9.84 19.31 4.18
C ARG A 18 10.29 17.86 4.02
N LEU A 19 11.57 17.58 4.29
CA LEU A 19 12.12 16.21 4.24
C LEU A 19 11.48 15.32 5.30
N PHE A 20 11.35 15.82 6.53
CA PHE A 20 10.70 15.12 7.63
C PHE A 20 9.26 14.77 7.27
N LYS A 21 8.45 15.73 6.83
CA LYS A 21 7.05 15.47 6.41
C LYS A 21 6.95 14.45 5.28
N ARG A 22 7.90 14.43 4.35
CA ARG A 22 7.88 13.50 3.22
C ARG A 22 8.22 12.07 3.60
N LYS A 23 9.14 11.89 4.55
CA LYS A 23 9.70 10.58 4.96
C LYS A 23 9.11 10.05 6.27
N PHE A 24 8.29 10.84 6.97
CA PHE A 24 7.58 10.39 8.15
C PHE A 24 6.42 9.47 7.74
N PRO A 25 6.32 8.24 8.26
CA PRO A 25 5.38 7.21 7.80
C PRO A 25 3.96 7.41 8.35
N PHE A 26 3.39 8.61 8.14
CA PHE A 26 2.12 9.02 8.69
C PHE A 26 0.98 8.07 8.32
N THR A 27 0.88 7.68 7.04
CA THR A 27 -0.17 6.79 6.53
C THR A 27 -0.19 5.47 7.28
N ILE A 28 0.96 4.82 7.43
CA ILE A 28 1.08 3.52 8.10
C ILE A 28 0.77 3.63 9.59
N LEU A 29 1.23 4.70 10.24
CA LEU A 29 0.96 4.95 11.65
C LEU A 29 -0.53 5.25 11.91
N VAL A 30 -1.21 5.94 10.99
CA VAL A 30 -2.66 6.15 11.07
C VAL A 30 -3.41 4.83 10.92
N ILE A 31 -3.06 3.99 9.94
CA ILE A 31 -3.69 2.67 9.78
C ILE A 31 -3.50 1.82 11.03
N ALA A 32 -2.27 1.73 11.54
CA ALA A 32 -1.97 0.98 12.74
C ALA A 32 -2.71 1.54 13.96
N GLY A 33 -2.68 2.86 14.17
CA GLY A 33 -3.27 3.52 15.32
C GLY A 33 -4.80 3.45 15.33
N VAL A 34 -5.45 3.80 14.21
CA VAL A 34 -6.92 3.70 14.08
C VAL A 34 -7.35 2.25 14.21
N GLY A 35 -6.66 1.31 13.53
CA GLY A 35 -6.99 -0.11 13.64
C GLY A 35 -6.86 -0.65 15.06
N TRP A 36 -5.83 -0.22 15.81
CA TRP A 36 -5.67 -0.57 17.22
C TRP A 36 -6.86 -0.08 18.05
N VAL A 37 -7.25 1.18 17.89
CA VAL A 37 -8.37 1.77 18.63
C VAL A 37 -9.66 1.03 18.33
N LEU A 38 -9.97 0.75 17.06
CA LEU A 38 -11.20 0.05 16.69
C LEU A 38 -11.24 -1.38 17.24
N VAL A 39 -10.18 -2.17 17.03
CA VAL A 39 -10.16 -3.58 17.44
C VAL A 39 -10.17 -3.74 18.96
N THR A 40 -9.51 -2.85 19.70
CA THR A 40 -9.48 -2.91 21.18
C THR A 40 -10.80 -2.48 21.82
N ASN A 41 -11.61 -1.68 21.12
CA ASN A 41 -12.95 -1.31 21.57
C ASN A 41 -14.04 -2.22 20.99
N GLY A 42 -13.66 -3.28 20.26
CA GLY A 42 -14.60 -4.23 19.68
C GLY A 42 -15.46 -3.66 18.56
N VAL A 43 -15.05 -2.55 17.93
CA VAL A 43 -15.78 -1.92 16.82
C VAL A 43 -15.55 -2.72 15.54
N ARG A 44 -16.64 -3.17 14.93
CA ARG A 44 -16.63 -3.97 13.71
C ARG A 44 -17.15 -3.17 12.52
N ILE A 45 -16.85 -3.63 11.31
CA ILE A 45 -17.25 -2.91 10.08
C ILE A 45 -18.77 -2.84 9.95
N GLU A 46 -19.47 -3.87 10.42
CA GLU A 46 -20.93 -3.96 10.41
C GLU A 46 -21.61 -3.00 11.39
N ASP A 47 -20.92 -2.55 12.44
CA ASP A 47 -21.44 -1.53 13.36
C ASP A 47 -21.54 -0.16 12.67
N VAL A 48 -20.72 0.05 11.63
CA VAL A 48 -20.63 1.33 10.89
C VAL A 48 -21.42 1.28 9.59
N PHE A 49 -21.35 0.17 8.86
CA PHE A 49 -21.95 0.06 7.51
C PHE A 49 -23.12 -0.92 7.43
N GLY A 50 -23.50 -1.55 8.54
CA GLY A 50 -24.52 -2.58 8.59
C GLY A 50 -24.00 -3.98 8.22
N PRO A 51 -24.82 -5.03 8.39
CA PRO A 51 -24.41 -6.43 8.22
C PRO A 51 -24.17 -6.84 6.76
N SER A 52 -24.67 -6.07 5.80
CA SER A 52 -24.51 -6.33 4.36
C SER A 52 -24.30 -5.00 3.63
N PRO A 53 -23.12 -4.39 3.79
CA PRO A 53 -22.82 -3.13 3.13
C PRO A 53 -22.78 -3.32 1.61
N SER A 54 -23.20 -2.29 0.86
CA SER A 54 -23.16 -2.36 -0.60
C SER A 54 -21.72 -2.48 -1.11
N PRO A 55 -21.42 -3.38 -2.08
CA PRO A 55 -20.11 -3.44 -2.74
C PRO A 55 -19.83 -2.24 -3.64
N PHE A 56 -20.79 -1.32 -3.83
CA PHE A 56 -20.59 -0.07 -4.55
C PHE A 56 -20.40 1.13 -3.61
N ASN A 57 -20.33 0.90 -2.30
CA ASN A 57 -20.04 1.97 -1.34
C ASN A 57 -18.52 2.16 -1.24
N PRO A 58 -17.94 3.26 -1.79
CA PRO A 58 -16.49 3.46 -1.78
C PRO A 58 -15.93 3.62 -0.36
N LEU A 59 -16.73 4.09 0.59
CA LEU A 59 -16.28 4.26 1.97
C LEU A 59 -15.97 2.93 2.64
N VAL A 60 -16.69 1.87 2.28
CA VAL A 60 -16.39 0.51 2.78
C VAL A 60 -15.00 0.11 2.32
N HIS A 61 -14.70 0.28 1.03
CA HIS A 61 -13.42 -0.12 0.45
C HIS A 61 -12.25 0.73 0.91
N LEU A 62 -12.46 2.00 1.22
CA LEU A 62 -11.39 2.89 1.72
C LEU A 62 -11.13 2.74 3.23
N SER A 63 -12.11 2.24 3.99
CA SER A 63 -12.00 2.13 5.45
C SER A 63 -11.81 0.70 5.96
N ASN A 64 -12.04 -0.31 5.13
CA ASN A 64 -11.98 -1.72 5.55
C ASN A 64 -10.64 -2.10 6.21
N GLN A 65 -9.55 -1.48 5.75
CA GLN A 65 -8.20 -1.64 6.28
C GLN A 65 -8.04 -1.33 7.77
N PHE A 66 -8.94 -0.50 8.33
CA PHE A 66 -8.92 -0.15 9.75
C PHE A 66 -9.67 -1.14 10.63
N PHE A 67 -10.50 -2.03 10.06
CA PHE A 67 -11.29 -2.99 10.82
C PHE A 67 -10.60 -4.35 10.82
N HIS A 68 -10.65 -5.07 11.95
CA HIS A 68 -10.07 -6.42 12.06
C HIS A 68 -11.01 -7.32 12.86
N ALA A 69 -11.11 -8.58 12.43
CA ALA A 69 -11.99 -9.58 13.05
C ALA A 69 -11.60 -9.95 14.50
N SER A 70 -10.34 -9.75 14.87
CA SER A 70 -9.81 -10.01 16.21
C SER A 70 -8.50 -9.27 16.44
N LEU A 71 -8.06 -9.19 17.71
CA LEU A 71 -6.77 -8.61 18.06
C LEU A 71 -5.60 -9.37 17.43
N ASP A 72 -5.70 -10.69 17.31
CA ASP A 72 -4.65 -11.50 16.69
C ASP A 72 -4.61 -11.31 15.17
N HIS A 73 -5.77 -11.15 14.52
CA HIS A 73 -5.83 -10.75 13.12
C HIS A 73 -5.19 -9.37 12.90
N TYR A 74 -5.46 -8.41 13.78
CA TYR A 74 -4.79 -7.10 13.76
C TYR A 74 -3.26 -7.23 13.91
N ARG A 75 -2.79 -7.97 14.92
CA ARG A 75 -1.36 -8.15 15.19
C ARG A 75 -0.64 -8.81 14.03
N GLY A 76 -1.23 -9.86 13.45
CA GLY A 76 -0.67 -10.54 12.27
C GLY A 76 -0.50 -9.59 11.09
N ASN A 77 -1.51 -8.75 10.82
CA ASN A 77 -1.43 -7.77 9.74
C ASN A 77 -0.39 -6.67 10.03
N MET A 78 -0.33 -6.16 11.26
CA MET A 78 0.62 -5.10 11.62
C MET A 78 2.07 -5.57 11.64
N LEU A 79 2.31 -6.85 11.97
CA LEU A 79 3.65 -7.45 11.96
C LEU A 79 4.33 -7.33 10.58
N VAL A 80 3.53 -7.38 9.51
CA VAL A 80 4.01 -7.21 8.14
C VAL A 80 3.88 -5.76 7.69
N LEU A 81 2.68 -5.17 7.85
CA LEU A 81 2.37 -3.85 7.30
C LEU A 81 3.26 -2.75 7.86
N VAL A 82 3.47 -2.70 9.17
CA VAL A 82 4.19 -1.60 9.81
C VAL A 82 5.66 -1.54 9.39
N PRO A 83 6.48 -2.60 9.55
CA PRO A 83 7.89 -2.50 9.18
C PRO A 83 8.08 -2.26 7.68
N PHE A 84 7.34 -2.97 6.82
CA PHE A 84 7.49 -2.82 5.38
C PHE A 84 6.94 -1.47 4.88
N GLY A 85 5.82 -1.00 5.42
CA GLY A 85 5.29 0.32 5.08
C GLY A 85 6.23 1.46 5.50
N ILE A 86 6.87 1.34 6.66
CA ILE A 86 7.90 2.30 7.09
C ILE A 86 9.08 2.27 6.13
N VAL A 87 9.62 1.09 5.81
CA VAL A 87 10.74 0.95 4.84
C VAL A 87 10.36 1.55 3.49
N LEU A 88 9.16 1.26 2.98
CA LEU A 88 8.70 1.83 1.72
C LEU A 88 8.61 3.36 1.77
N THR A 89 8.10 3.92 2.88
CA THR A 89 8.08 5.38 3.09
C THR A 89 9.49 5.97 3.03
N LEU A 90 10.46 5.31 3.68
CA LEU A 90 11.85 5.75 3.71
C LEU A 90 12.51 5.68 2.34
N LEU A 91 12.20 4.68 1.52
CA LEU A 91 12.68 4.57 0.14
C LEU A 91 11.99 5.59 -0.79
N THR A 92 10.70 5.79 -0.61
CA THR A 92 9.84 6.62 -1.50
C THR A 92 9.38 7.89 -0.78
N SER A 93 8.10 7.96 -0.41
CA SER A 93 7.50 9.00 0.43
C SER A 93 6.18 8.53 1.02
N ASP A 94 5.69 9.22 2.04
CA ASP A 94 4.37 8.95 2.62
C ASP A 94 3.24 9.11 1.60
N LYS A 95 3.37 10.08 0.68
CA LYS A 95 2.41 10.27 -0.42
C LYS A 95 2.37 9.07 -1.36
N HIS A 96 3.53 8.49 -1.67
CA HIS A 96 3.60 7.29 -2.49
C HIS A 96 2.95 6.10 -1.78
N VAL A 97 3.26 5.90 -0.49
CA VAL A 97 2.63 4.87 0.33
C VAL A 97 1.13 5.05 0.39
N LEU A 98 0.63 6.27 0.60
CA LEU A 98 -0.80 6.56 0.59
C LEU A 98 -1.47 6.15 -0.73
N ALA A 99 -0.84 6.44 -1.87
CA ALA A 99 -1.35 6.06 -3.18
C ALA A 99 -1.42 4.53 -3.35
N VAL A 100 -0.39 3.81 -2.91
CA VAL A 100 -0.35 2.33 -2.91
C VAL A 100 -1.45 1.77 -2.03
N VAL A 101 -1.57 2.25 -0.78
CA VAL A 101 -2.59 1.84 0.19
C VAL A 101 -3.98 2.03 -0.41
N VAL A 102 -4.32 3.24 -0.83
CA VAL A 102 -5.66 3.56 -1.35
C VAL A 102 -5.98 2.77 -2.60
N GLY A 103 -5.06 2.69 -3.56
CA GLY A 103 -5.29 1.99 -4.83
C GLY A 103 -5.42 0.49 -4.65
N ALA A 104 -4.50 -0.13 -3.91
CA ALA A 104 -4.50 -1.57 -3.70
C ALA A 104 -5.65 -2.03 -2.81
N ASP A 105 -5.96 -1.28 -1.74
CA ASP A 105 -7.07 -1.61 -0.84
C ASP A 105 -8.40 -1.49 -1.58
N ALA A 106 -8.63 -0.40 -2.29
CA ALA A 106 -9.86 -0.20 -3.05
C ALA A 106 -10.08 -1.33 -4.08
N LEU A 107 -9.03 -1.69 -4.84
CA LEU A 107 -9.12 -2.75 -5.84
C LEU A 107 -9.35 -4.13 -5.20
N ALA A 108 -8.50 -4.52 -4.25
CA ALA A 108 -8.57 -5.85 -3.63
C ALA A 108 -9.86 -6.04 -2.85
N SER A 109 -10.26 -5.02 -2.08
CA SER A 109 -11.50 -5.00 -1.32
C SER A 109 -12.72 -5.09 -2.22
N PHE A 110 -12.75 -4.33 -3.31
CA PHE A 110 -13.87 -4.35 -4.26
C PHE A 110 -14.03 -5.71 -4.94
N VAL A 111 -12.94 -6.26 -5.50
CA VAL A 111 -12.95 -7.56 -6.18
C VAL A 111 -13.38 -8.67 -5.22
N TYR A 112 -12.83 -8.66 -4.00
CA TYR A 112 -13.21 -9.63 -2.98
C TYR A 112 -14.70 -9.48 -2.60
N HIS A 113 -15.18 -8.26 -2.39
CA HIS A 113 -16.56 -8.01 -1.98
C HIS A 113 -17.56 -8.53 -3.01
N ILE A 114 -17.31 -8.32 -4.30
CA ILE A 114 -18.16 -8.86 -5.37
C ILE A 114 -18.20 -10.40 -5.36
N GLY A 115 -17.07 -11.05 -5.08
CA GLY A 115 -16.97 -12.51 -5.14
C GLY A 115 -17.38 -13.25 -3.86
N SER A 116 -17.26 -12.64 -2.69
CA SER A 116 -17.38 -13.36 -1.40
C SER A 116 -17.91 -12.54 -0.23
N GLY A 117 -18.34 -11.30 -0.45
CA GLY A 117 -18.87 -10.45 0.61
C GLY A 117 -17.81 -9.56 1.26
N PRO A 118 -18.22 -8.70 2.21
CA PRO A 118 -17.34 -7.69 2.77
C PRO A 118 -16.12 -8.31 3.45
N VAL A 119 -14.97 -7.68 3.22
CA VAL A 119 -13.66 -8.04 3.78
C VAL A 119 -13.26 -6.96 4.78
N VAL A 120 -12.55 -7.38 5.82
CA VAL A 120 -11.90 -6.49 6.78
C VAL A 120 -10.44 -6.85 6.91
N GLY A 121 -9.61 -5.85 7.17
CA GLY A 121 -8.22 -6.02 7.54
C GLY A 121 -7.25 -5.50 6.49
N SER A 122 -6.08 -5.10 6.97
CA SER A 122 -5.05 -4.45 6.17
C SER A 122 -4.09 -5.43 5.47
N SER A 123 -4.42 -6.72 5.38
CA SER A 123 -3.55 -7.71 4.74
C SER A 123 -3.38 -7.46 3.24
N GLY A 124 -4.42 -7.04 2.52
CA GLY A 124 -4.31 -6.75 1.08
C GLY A 124 -3.26 -5.67 0.81
N ILE A 125 -3.31 -4.59 1.60
CA ILE A 125 -2.30 -3.52 1.58
C ILE A 125 -0.91 -4.04 1.89
N ALA A 126 -0.78 -4.90 2.91
CA ALA A 126 0.52 -5.47 3.28
C ALA A 126 1.16 -6.24 2.10
N PHE A 127 0.37 -7.06 1.40
CA PHE A 127 0.82 -7.78 0.20
C PHE A 127 1.17 -6.83 -0.96
N ALA A 128 0.38 -5.77 -1.16
CA ALA A 128 0.70 -4.75 -2.16
C ALA A 128 2.03 -4.06 -1.86
N ILE A 129 2.27 -3.65 -0.61
CA ILE A 129 3.54 -3.04 -0.18
C ILE A 129 4.71 -4.01 -0.37
N VAL A 130 4.54 -5.31 -0.11
CA VAL A 130 5.57 -6.31 -0.39
C VAL A 130 5.90 -6.37 -1.89
N GLY A 131 4.87 -6.36 -2.75
CA GLY A 131 5.07 -6.31 -4.21
C GLY A 131 5.80 -5.04 -4.67
N VAL A 132 5.40 -3.88 -4.13
CA VAL A 132 6.05 -2.59 -4.40
C VAL A 132 7.51 -2.62 -3.94
N LEU A 133 7.79 -3.05 -2.70
CA LEU A 133 9.14 -3.12 -2.16
C LEU A 133 10.05 -4.03 -2.98
N LEU A 134 9.55 -5.19 -3.41
CA LEU A 134 10.32 -6.11 -4.25
C LEU A 134 10.75 -5.41 -5.55
N VAL A 135 9.83 -4.71 -6.21
CA VAL A 135 10.13 -4.02 -7.46
C VAL A 135 11.03 -2.81 -7.25
N ARG A 136 10.74 -1.99 -6.24
CA ARG A 136 11.53 -0.80 -5.89
C ARG A 136 12.97 -1.17 -5.57
N THR A 137 13.18 -2.18 -4.73
CA THR A 137 14.53 -2.60 -4.33
C THR A 137 15.33 -3.17 -5.51
N VAL A 138 14.69 -3.88 -6.43
CA VAL A 138 15.33 -4.30 -7.69
C VAL A 138 15.70 -3.09 -8.54
N GLY A 139 14.79 -2.12 -8.71
CA GLY A 139 15.07 -0.88 -9.43
C GLY A 139 16.29 -0.14 -8.86
N ASP A 140 16.32 0.05 -7.54
CA ASP A 140 17.42 0.73 -6.85
C ASP A 140 18.76 -0.03 -6.99
N ALA A 141 18.73 -1.37 -6.91
CA ALA A 141 19.92 -2.21 -7.08
C ALA A 141 20.44 -2.22 -8.53
N MET A 142 19.55 -2.08 -9.50
CA MET A 142 19.85 -2.18 -10.93
C MET A 142 19.98 -0.83 -11.63
N GLN A 143 20.11 0.27 -10.87
CA GLN A 143 20.20 1.65 -11.38
C GLN A 143 21.27 1.90 -12.47
N ASN A 144 22.33 1.09 -12.50
CA ASN A 144 23.41 1.19 -13.50
C ASN A 144 23.42 0.04 -14.52
N ALA A 145 22.40 -0.82 -14.48
CA ALA A 145 22.27 -1.94 -15.40
C ALA A 145 21.54 -1.54 -16.68
N SER A 146 21.63 -2.37 -17.72
CA SER A 146 20.81 -2.18 -18.92
C SER A 146 19.34 -2.46 -18.62
N MET A 147 18.45 -1.92 -19.45
CA MET A 147 17.00 -2.15 -19.32
C MET A 147 16.65 -3.65 -19.38
N GLU A 148 17.34 -4.40 -20.24
CA GLU A 148 17.15 -5.84 -20.38
C GLU A 148 17.46 -6.57 -19.08
N TRP A 149 18.55 -6.20 -18.40
CA TRP A 149 18.93 -6.79 -17.12
C TRP A 149 17.96 -6.42 -16.00
N LEU A 150 17.51 -5.17 -15.94
CA LEU A 150 16.48 -4.73 -14.99
C LEU A 150 15.21 -5.58 -15.15
N LEU A 151 14.69 -5.69 -16.37
CA LEU A 151 13.48 -6.47 -16.66
C LEU A 151 13.66 -7.96 -16.36
N ALA A 152 14.80 -8.55 -16.74
CA ALA A 152 15.09 -9.95 -16.47
C ALA A 152 15.10 -10.26 -14.97
N ILE A 153 15.75 -9.42 -14.15
CA ILE A 153 15.79 -9.61 -12.69
C ILE A 153 14.42 -9.35 -12.06
N MET A 154 13.70 -8.31 -12.50
CA MET A 154 12.35 -8.04 -12.03
C MET A 154 11.43 -9.23 -12.29
N ILE A 155 11.38 -9.76 -13.51
CA ILE A 155 10.57 -10.93 -13.86
C ILE A 155 11.04 -12.16 -13.09
N GLY A 156 12.36 -12.39 -13.05
CA GLY A 156 12.98 -13.53 -12.39
C GLY A 156 12.72 -13.60 -10.90
N LEU A 157 12.55 -12.46 -10.22
CA LEU A 157 12.16 -12.39 -8.81
C LEU A 157 10.64 -12.35 -8.62
N PHE A 158 9.91 -11.63 -9.47
CA PHE A 158 8.47 -11.52 -9.32
C PHE A 158 7.75 -12.86 -9.53
N LEU A 159 8.19 -13.66 -10.51
CA LEU A 159 7.54 -14.90 -10.87
C LEU A 159 7.59 -15.97 -9.77
N PRO A 160 8.72 -16.24 -9.07
CA PRO A 160 8.75 -17.13 -7.92
C PRO A 160 7.85 -16.67 -6.77
N PHE A 161 7.84 -15.38 -6.43
CA PHE A 161 6.96 -14.86 -5.38
C PHE A 161 5.48 -15.01 -5.76
N PHE A 162 5.14 -14.66 -7.00
CA PHE A 162 3.80 -14.90 -7.56
C PHE A 162 3.42 -16.37 -7.46
N LEU A 163 4.31 -17.29 -7.87
CA LEU A 163 4.03 -18.73 -7.87
C LEU A 163 3.82 -19.25 -6.44
N VAL A 164 4.64 -18.84 -5.48
CA VAL A 164 4.48 -19.23 -4.08
C VAL A 164 3.14 -18.74 -3.54
N LEU A 165 2.81 -17.46 -3.76
CA LEU A 165 1.54 -16.89 -3.32
C LEU A 165 0.34 -17.55 -4.01
N PHE A 166 0.47 -17.89 -5.29
CA PHE A 166 -0.55 -18.62 -6.04
C PHE A 166 -0.76 -20.03 -5.50
N VAL A 167 0.32 -20.78 -5.25
CA VAL A 167 0.23 -22.12 -4.65
C VAL A 167 -0.40 -22.04 -3.27
N VAL A 168 -0.02 -21.08 -2.43
CA VAL A 168 -0.65 -20.84 -1.13
C VAL A 168 -2.15 -20.55 -1.29
N ALA A 169 -2.51 -19.72 -2.26
CA ALA A 169 -3.91 -19.37 -2.52
C ALA A 169 -4.76 -20.56 -2.96
N VAL A 170 -4.19 -21.49 -3.72
CA VAL A 170 -4.89 -22.68 -4.21
C VAL A 170 -4.87 -23.82 -3.19
N ALA A 171 -3.75 -24.03 -2.51
CA ALA A 171 -3.52 -25.19 -1.63
C ALA A 171 -4.13 -25.05 -0.23
N LEU A 172 -4.31 -23.83 0.27
CA LEU A 172 -4.96 -23.59 1.56
C LEU A 172 -6.49 -23.55 1.39
N HIS A 173 -7.07 -24.75 1.39
CA HIS A 173 -8.51 -24.95 1.29
C HIS A 173 -9.25 -24.17 2.41
N GLY A 174 -10.35 -23.49 2.05
CA GLY A 174 -11.20 -22.73 2.99
C GLY A 174 -10.98 -21.22 3.02
N ALA A 175 -9.84 -20.72 2.54
CA ALA A 175 -9.53 -19.28 2.49
C ALA A 175 -9.05 -18.80 1.11
N TRP A 176 -9.26 -19.61 0.06
CA TRP A 176 -8.71 -19.38 -1.28
C TRP A 176 -9.06 -17.99 -1.86
N VAL A 177 -10.27 -17.48 -1.61
CA VAL A 177 -10.68 -16.15 -2.07
C VAL A 177 -9.85 -15.05 -1.40
N ALA A 178 -9.57 -15.18 -0.09
CA ALA A 178 -8.81 -14.18 0.65
C ALA A 178 -7.36 -14.15 0.17
N HIS A 179 -6.79 -15.33 -0.05
CA HIS A 179 -5.46 -15.47 -0.63
C HIS A 179 -5.39 -15.02 -2.09
N PHE A 180 -6.46 -15.20 -2.87
CA PHE A 180 -6.55 -14.63 -4.22
C PHE A 180 -6.58 -13.10 -4.18
N GLY A 181 -7.32 -12.51 -3.23
CA GLY A 181 -7.28 -11.08 -2.96
C GLY A 181 -5.87 -10.57 -2.58
N HIS A 182 -5.14 -11.32 -1.75
CA HIS A 182 -3.75 -11.03 -1.40
C HIS A 182 -2.82 -11.08 -2.63
N LEU A 183 -2.97 -12.11 -3.47
CA LEU A 183 -2.22 -12.26 -4.72
C LEU A 183 -2.50 -11.09 -5.68
N LEU A 184 -3.76 -10.71 -5.85
CA LEU A 184 -4.15 -9.57 -6.69
C LEU A 184 -3.54 -8.26 -6.17
N ALA A 185 -3.57 -8.03 -4.86
CA ALA A 185 -2.98 -6.85 -4.26
C ALA A 185 -1.46 -6.79 -4.45
N PHE A 186 -0.77 -7.92 -4.25
CA PHE A 186 0.66 -8.08 -4.55
C PHE A 186 0.97 -7.75 -6.02
N CYS A 187 0.21 -8.33 -6.94
CA CYS A 187 0.33 -8.08 -8.37
C CYS A 187 0.12 -6.62 -8.72
N PHE A 188 -0.97 -6.02 -8.24
CA PHE A 188 -1.31 -4.63 -8.52
C PHE A 188 -0.22 -3.68 -8.01
N GLY A 189 0.19 -3.82 -6.75
CA GLY A 189 1.27 -3.00 -6.18
C GLY A 189 2.57 -3.13 -6.98
N GLY A 190 3.01 -4.36 -7.24
CA GLY A 190 4.22 -4.62 -8.03
C GLY A 190 4.16 -4.07 -9.45
N MET A 191 3.04 -4.24 -10.17
CA MET A 191 2.88 -3.73 -11.54
C MET A 191 2.85 -2.20 -11.60
N CYS A 192 2.14 -1.56 -10.67
CA CYS A 192 2.16 -0.09 -10.56
C CYS A 192 3.58 0.42 -10.32
N GLU A 193 4.31 -0.21 -9.41
CA GLU A 193 5.69 0.18 -9.13
C GLU A 193 6.64 -0.09 -10.29
N ALA A 194 6.44 -1.19 -11.01
CA ALA A 194 7.23 -1.54 -12.17
C ALA A 194 7.15 -0.46 -13.25
N ALA A 195 5.95 0.09 -13.48
CA ALA A 195 5.80 1.21 -14.41
C ALA A 195 6.65 2.42 -14.00
N PHE A 196 6.69 2.78 -12.71
CA PHE A 196 7.52 3.88 -12.23
C PHE A 196 9.02 3.59 -12.35
N VAL A 197 9.45 2.40 -11.98
CA VAL A 197 10.86 1.99 -12.04
C VAL A 197 11.35 1.96 -13.48
N ILE A 198 10.59 1.34 -14.40
CA ILE A 198 10.96 1.21 -15.82
C ILE A 198 11.03 2.59 -16.49
N VAL A 199 10.03 3.45 -16.26
CA VAL A 199 10.02 4.81 -16.85
C VAL A 199 11.20 5.63 -16.33
N GLY A 200 11.46 5.61 -15.01
CA GLY A 200 12.59 6.33 -14.43
C GLY A 200 13.95 5.81 -14.91
N HIS A 201 14.07 4.49 -15.11
CA HIS A 201 15.29 3.88 -15.65
C HIS A 201 15.52 4.24 -17.13
N ALA A 202 14.44 4.37 -17.92
CA ALA A 202 14.54 4.69 -19.34
C ALA A 202 14.89 6.16 -19.61
N SER A 203 14.41 7.09 -18.77
CA SER A 203 14.63 8.52 -18.99
C SER A 203 15.93 9.06 -18.40
N ASP A 204 16.69 8.23 -17.67
CA ASP A 204 17.84 8.64 -16.83
C ASP A 204 17.47 9.76 -15.81
N ASP A 205 16.17 10.03 -15.66
CA ASP A 205 15.63 10.95 -14.69
C ASP A 205 15.61 10.25 -13.34
N ARG A 206 16.77 10.31 -12.68
CA ARG A 206 16.92 10.04 -11.24
C ARG A 206 15.89 10.82 -10.38
N LEU A 207 15.18 11.79 -10.97
CA LEU A 207 14.16 12.65 -10.38
C LEU A 207 12.75 12.02 -10.29
N VAL A 208 12.39 11.03 -11.12
CA VAL A 208 11.01 10.45 -11.11
C VAL A 208 10.77 9.58 -9.87
N LEU A 209 11.83 9.13 -9.18
CA LEU A 209 11.74 8.30 -7.98
C LEU A 209 11.63 9.14 -6.68
N SER A 210 11.52 10.48 -6.78
CA SER A 210 11.63 11.40 -5.65
C SER A 210 10.38 12.23 -5.32
N TRP A 211 9.18 11.77 -5.69
CA TRP A 211 7.91 12.38 -5.28
C TRP A 211 7.76 12.45 -3.75
#